data_AF-A0A9W4SK55-F1
#
_entry.id   AF-A0A9W4SK55-F1
#
_cell.length_a   1.000
_cell.length_b   1.000
_cell.length_c   1.000
_cell.angle_alpha   90.00
_cell.angle_beta   90.00
_cell.angle_gamma   90.00
#
_symmetry.space_group_name_H-M   'P 1'
#
loop_
_entity.id
_entity.type
_entity.pdbx_description
1 polymer ?
#
loop_
_entity_poly.entity_id
_entity_poly.type
_entity_poly.pdbx_seq_one_letter_code
_entity_poly.pdbx_strand_id
1 'polypeptide(L)'
;MHYSRGPNKGKIHSSYLQKKVNKYLDQTLYRHQNYQSLQDSNLHTTQHLRDQKSKCIAEIHSLVRRSKQITDEEFHKRVKSIFKLDKKSYSSNTIWLATNILQVRQISFCSAIEYMRLIYEFLVEVSPQNWLAKSTLRIWHQDVSELHFNRQIRQAKNAPIFGVMVDESTQGQIKNLVIYY
;
A
#
# COMPACT_ATOMS: atom_id res chain seq x y z
N MET A 1 -25.15 5.22 -38.89
CA MET A 1 -24.08 5.70 -39.79
C MET A 1 -23.89 4.65 -40.87
N HIS A 2 -24.14 4.98 -42.14
CA HIS A 2 -23.94 4.04 -43.24
C HIS A 2 -22.50 4.14 -43.73
N TYR A 3 -21.78 3.03 -43.70
CA TYR A 3 -20.43 2.90 -44.27
C TYR A 3 -20.53 2.04 -45.53
N SER A 4 -20.03 2.54 -46.64
CA SER A 4 -19.94 1.78 -47.89
C SER A 4 -18.94 0.62 -47.73
N ARG A 5 -19.34 -0.59 -48.14
CA ARG A 5 -18.43 -1.73 -48.30
C ARG A 5 -17.85 -1.70 -49.72
N GLY A 6 -16.52 -1.68 -49.80
CA GLY A 6 -15.76 -1.60 -51.05
C GLY A 6 -14.37 -0.98 -50.80
N PRO A 7 -13.57 -0.72 -51.85
CA PRO A 7 -12.17 -0.28 -51.74
C PRO A 7 -11.95 1.07 -51.03
N ASN A 8 -13.02 1.81 -50.70
CA ASN A 8 -12.98 3.07 -49.95
C ASN A 8 -13.53 2.95 -48.51
N LYS A 9 -13.50 1.75 -47.93
CA LYS A 9 -13.88 1.47 -46.54
C LYS A 9 -13.11 2.41 -45.59
N GLY A 10 -13.83 3.22 -44.81
CA GLY A 10 -13.24 4.13 -43.82
C GLY A 10 -13.09 5.60 -44.23
N LYS A 11 -13.42 5.99 -45.46
CA LYS A 11 -13.40 7.40 -45.88
C LYS A 11 -14.74 8.09 -45.56
N ILE A 12 -14.70 9.15 -44.76
CA ILE A 12 -15.87 10.03 -44.52
C ILE A 12 -16.03 10.92 -45.75
N HIS A 13 -16.89 10.54 -46.70
CA HIS A 13 -17.11 11.31 -47.93
C HIS A 13 -18.07 12.51 -47.77
N SER A 14 -18.64 12.71 -46.58
CA SER A 14 -19.49 13.86 -46.30
C SER A 14 -18.65 15.04 -45.80
N SER A 15 -18.59 16.10 -46.61
CA SER A 15 -17.95 17.37 -46.26
C SER A 15 -18.52 17.98 -44.96
N TYR A 16 -19.81 17.78 -44.71
CA TYR A 16 -20.46 18.18 -43.45
C TYR A 16 -19.89 17.44 -42.24
N LEU A 17 -19.69 16.12 -42.35
CA LEU A 17 -19.12 15.32 -41.27
C LEU A 17 -17.64 15.61 -41.05
N GLN A 18 -16.88 15.85 -42.12
CA GLN A 18 -15.48 16.30 -42.01
C GLN A 18 -15.38 17.64 -41.26
N LYS A 19 -16.23 18.62 -41.59
CA LYS A 19 -16.29 19.91 -40.88
C LYS A 19 -16.69 19.75 -39.41
N LYS A 20 -17.63 18.85 -39.11
CA LYS A 20 -18.08 18.59 -37.73
C LYS A 20 -16.98 17.92 -36.89
N VAL A 21 -16.22 17.00 -37.50
CA VAL A 21 -15.05 16.37 -36.86
C VAL A 21 -13.95 17.40 -36.62
N ASN A 22 -13.62 18.23 -37.60
CA ASN A 22 -12.60 19.28 -37.41
C ASN A 22 -12.99 20.28 -36.32
N LYS A 23 -14.25 20.74 -36.29
CA LYS A 23 -14.75 21.61 -35.22
C LYS A 23 -14.66 20.94 -33.83
N TYR A 24 -14.91 19.65 -33.76
CA TYR A 24 -14.78 18.89 -32.51
C TYR A 24 -13.31 18.74 -32.11
N LEU A 25 -12.42 18.42 -33.05
CA LEU A 25 -10.98 18.36 -32.82
C LEU A 25 -10.42 19.72 -32.38
N ASP A 26 -10.87 20.82 -32.99
CA ASP A 26 -10.49 22.17 -32.57
C ASP A 26 -10.93 22.47 -31.13
N GLN A 27 -12.11 22.00 -30.73
CA GLN A 27 -12.64 22.20 -29.38
C GLN A 27 -11.99 21.29 -28.32
N THR A 28 -11.56 20.08 -28.69
CA THR A 28 -11.01 19.10 -27.75
C THR A 28 -9.50 19.09 -27.69
N LEU A 29 -8.80 19.37 -28.80
CA LEU A 29 -7.34 19.35 -28.88
C LEU A 29 -6.71 20.74 -28.66
N TYR A 30 -7.42 21.84 -28.95
CA TYR A 30 -6.98 23.21 -28.62
C TYR A 30 -7.67 23.78 -27.38
N ARG A 31 -8.13 22.94 -26.44
CA ARG A 31 -8.15 23.39 -25.04
C ARG A 31 -6.69 23.61 -24.66
N HIS A 32 -6.28 24.87 -24.58
CA HIS A 32 -4.96 25.33 -24.15
C HIS A 32 -4.72 24.90 -22.69
N GLN A 33 -4.54 23.59 -22.46
CA GLN A 33 -3.94 23.07 -21.25
C GLN A 33 -2.45 23.38 -21.38
N ASN A 34 -2.04 24.37 -20.59
CA ASN A 34 -0.73 24.96 -20.61
C ASN A 34 0.30 23.88 -20.25
N TYR A 35 0.95 23.25 -21.24
CA TYR A 35 1.90 22.14 -21.04
C TYR A 35 3.05 22.54 -20.09
N GLN A 36 3.41 23.82 -20.05
CA GLN A 36 4.36 24.38 -19.08
C GLN A 36 3.88 24.22 -17.64
N SER A 37 2.59 24.44 -17.35
CA SER A 37 2.04 24.32 -15.99
C SER A 37 2.07 22.88 -15.44
N LEU A 38 1.89 21.87 -16.31
CA LEU A 38 1.99 20.45 -15.94
C LEU A 38 3.45 20.01 -15.74
N GLN A 39 4.37 20.60 -16.50
CA GLN A 39 5.80 20.34 -16.38
C GLN A 39 6.36 20.98 -15.10
N ASP A 40 5.95 22.21 -14.81
CA ASP A 40 6.30 22.95 -13.60
C ASP A 40 5.70 22.28 -12.35
N SER A 41 4.44 21.81 -12.40
CA SER A 41 3.84 21.08 -11.27
C SER A 41 4.55 19.76 -10.99
N ASN A 42 4.94 19.02 -12.03
CA ASN A 42 5.66 17.75 -11.87
C ASN A 42 7.10 17.97 -11.38
N LEU A 43 7.77 19.03 -11.84
CA LEU A 43 9.09 19.43 -11.37
C LEU A 43 9.04 19.85 -9.89
N HIS A 44 8.06 20.66 -9.51
CA HIS A 44 7.87 21.10 -8.13
C HIS A 44 7.54 19.94 -7.19
N THR A 45 6.75 18.96 -7.67
CA THR A 45 6.41 17.75 -6.90
C THR A 45 7.63 16.83 -6.75
N THR A 46 8.44 16.66 -7.80
CA THR A 46 9.68 15.86 -7.71
C THR A 46 10.77 16.55 -6.87
N GLN A 47 10.81 17.88 -6.87
CA GLN A 47 11.69 18.65 -6.00
C GLN A 47 11.27 18.52 -4.54
N HIS A 48 9.98 18.71 -4.23
CA HIS A 48 9.43 18.52 -2.88
C HIS A 48 9.69 17.10 -2.34
N LEU A 49 9.54 16.07 -3.16
CA LEU A 49 9.86 14.68 -2.78
C LEU A 49 11.36 14.49 -2.47
N ARG A 50 12.24 15.11 -3.26
CA ARG A 50 13.70 15.09 -3.00
C ARG A 50 14.05 15.83 -1.72
N ASP A 51 13.42 16.96 -1.47
CA ASP A 51 13.66 17.76 -0.27
C ASP A 51 13.13 17.02 0.97
N GLN A 52 11.97 16.38 0.89
CA GLN A 52 11.42 15.53 1.95
C GLN A 52 12.31 14.32 2.24
N LYS A 53 12.83 13.66 1.21
CA LYS A 53 13.79 12.56 1.36
C LYS A 53 15.09 13.04 2.02
N SER A 54 15.62 14.18 1.56
CA SER A 54 16.84 14.78 2.12
C SER A 54 16.66 15.18 3.58
N LYS A 55 15.49 15.73 3.92
CA LYS A 55 15.11 16.06 5.30
C LYS A 55 15.04 14.81 6.18
N CYS A 56 14.39 13.75 5.71
CA CYS A 56 14.32 12.46 6.43
C CYS A 56 15.72 11.88 6.68
N ILE A 57 16.59 11.90 5.66
CA ILE A 57 17.98 11.45 5.78
C ILE A 57 18.75 12.30 6.80
N ALA A 58 18.61 13.63 6.74
CA ALA A 58 19.23 14.55 7.71
C ALA A 58 18.73 14.32 9.14
N GLU A 59 17.44 14.03 9.32
CA GLU A 59 16.86 13.66 10.62
C GLU A 59 17.45 12.34 11.13
N ILE A 60 17.55 11.30 10.30
CA ILE A 60 18.19 10.03 10.67
C ILE A 60 19.64 10.28 11.11
N HIS A 61 20.42 11.03 10.33
CA HIS A 61 21.81 11.34 10.69
C HIS A 61 21.91 12.14 11.99
N SER A 62 21.02 13.11 12.20
CA SER A 62 20.95 13.89 13.44
C SER A 62 20.64 13.00 14.64
N LEU A 63 19.67 12.09 14.49
CA LEU A 63 19.30 11.13 15.52
C LEU A 63 20.44 10.16 15.84
N VAL A 64 21.13 9.64 14.83
CA VAL A 64 22.31 8.77 15.03
C VAL A 64 23.43 9.52 15.75
N ARG A 65 23.73 10.76 15.34
CA ARG A 65 24.75 11.59 15.99
C ARG A 65 24.40 11.95 17.44
N ARG A 66 23.11 12.14 17.74
CA ARG A 66 22.61 12.45 19.10
C ARG A 66 22.36 11.21 19.94
N SER A 67 22.37 10.03 19.33
CA SER A 67 22.11 8.78 20.05
C SER A 67 23.29 8.48 20.97
N LYS A 68 22.98 8.10 22.21
CA LYS A 68 24.00 7.55 23.11
C LYS A 68 24.43 6.19 22.55
N GLN A 69 25.73 5.92 22.53
CA GLN A 69 26.23 4.57 22.30
C GLN A 69 25.56 3.64 23.31
N ILE A 70 24.88 2.63 22.78
CA ILE A 70 24.28 1.58 23.58
C ILE A 70 25.34 0.49 23.76
N THR A 71 25.51 0.00 24.98
CA THR A 71 26.36 -1.18 25.21
C THR A 71 25.62 -2.45 24.80
N ASP A 72 26.36 -3.53 24.55
CA ASP A 72 25.77 -4.81 24.17
C ASP A 72 24.81 -5.33 25.24
N GLU A 73 25.12 -5.15 26.54
CA GLU A 73 24.21 -5.50 27.63
C GLU A 73 22.92 -4.69 27.57
N GLU A 74 22.99 -3.39 27.30
CA GLU A 74 21.81 -2.55 27.23
C GLU A 74 20.98 -2.87 25.99
N PHE A 75 21.62 -3.20 24.87
CA PHE A 75 20.94 -3.69 23.67
C PHE A 75 20.20 -4.99 23.95
N HIS A 76 20.87 -6.01 24.49
CA HIS A 76 20.25 -7.29 24.83
C HIS A 76 19.10 -7.12 25.83
N LYS A 77 19.26 -6.26 26.83
CA LYS A 77 18.19 -5.94 27.79
C LYS A 77 16.98 -5.34 27.09
N ARG A 78 17.18 -4.41 26.16
CA ARG A 78 16.10 -3.82 25.36
C ARG A 78 15.42 -4.84 24.47
N VAL A 79 16.17 -5.66 23.73
CA VAL A 79 15.59 -6.73 22.90
C VAL A 79 14.77 -7.69 23.74
N LYS A 80 15.31 -8.21 24.85
CA LYS A 80 14.57 -9.08 25.78
C LYS A 80 13.28 -8.41 26.27
N SER A 81 13.31 -7.11 26.57
CA SER A 81 12.13 -6.35 26.99
C SER A 81 11.08 -6.17 25.89
N ILE A 82 11.49 -6.14 24.63
CA ILE A 82 10.56 -6.10 23.48
C ILE A 82 9.81 -7.43 23.42
N PHE A 83 10.51 -8.56 23.56
CA PHE A 83 9.88 -9.87 23.50
C PHE A 83 9.15 -10.29 24.79
N LYS A 84 9.52 -9.72 25.95
CA LYS A 84 8.94 -9.99 27.30
C LYS A 84 8.86 -11.49 27.66
N LEU A 85 9.92 -12.25 27.36
CA LEU A 85 9.92 -13.72 27.52
C LEU A 85 9.89 -14.20 28.97
N ASP A 86 10.32 -13.34 29.89
CA ASP A 86 10.35 -13.56 31.32
C ASP A 86 8.99 -13.27 31.99
N LYS A 87 8.00 -12.78 31.25
CA LYS A 87 6.70 -12.35 31.78
C LYS A 87 5.56 -13.20 31.26
N LYS A 88 4.48 -13.31 32.05
CA LYS A 88 3.21 -13.95 31.67
C LYS A 88 2.46 -13.25 30.52
N SER A 89 3.05 -12.23 29.89
CA SER A 89 2.40 -11.37 28.91
C SER A 89 3.38 -10.94 27.82
N TYR A 90 2.94 -10.96 26.57
CA TYR A 90 3.71 -10.52 25.43
C TYR A 90 3.56 -9.02 25.16
N SER A 91 4.51 -8.40 24.47
CA SER A 91 4.40 -6.99 24.09
C SER A 91 3.58 -6.81 22.81
N SER A 92 2.98 -5.63 22.63
CA SER A 92 2.29 -5.26 21.39
C SER A 92 3.19 -5.37 20.16
N ASN A 93 4.49 -5.07 20.30
CA ASN A 93 5.45 -5.18 19.20
C ASN A 93 5.69 -6.65 18.80
N THR A 94 5.74 -7.55 19.78
CA THR A 94 5.86 -9.00 19.52
C THR A 94 4.63 -9.54 18.81
N ILE A 95 3.44 -9.16 19.27
CA ILE A 95 2.17 -9.56 18.65
C ILE A 95 2.14 -9.04 17.20
N TRP A 96 2.42 -7.74 17.02
CA TRP A 96 2.45 -7.10 15.71
C TRP A 96 3.44 -7.80 14.76
N LEU A 97 4.68 -8.05 15.19
CA LEU A 97 5.67 -8.71 14.34
C LEU A 97 5.21 -10.11 13.93
N ALA A 98 4.71 -10.91 14.88
CA ALA A 98 4.26 -12.26 14.62
C ALA A 98 3.07 -12.31 13.65
N THR A 99 2.11 -11.38 13.79
CA THR A 99 0.97 -11.28 12.87
C THR A 99 1.38 -10.80 11.47
N ASN A 100 2.36 -9.88 11.37
CA ASN A 100 2.88 -9.44 10.08
C ASN A 100 3.61 -10.57 9.35
N ILE A 101 4.44 -11.35 10.07
CA ILE A 101 5.12 -12.51 9.49
C ILE A 101 4.08 -13.47 8.90
N LEU A 102 3.02 -13.80 9.64
CA LEU A 102 1.93 -14.65 9.14
C LEU A 102 1.28 -14.08 7.87
N GLN A 103 0.97 -12.79 7.85
CA GLN A 103 0.18 -12.16 6.80
C GLN A 103 0.97 -11.89 5.52
N VAL A 104 2.22 -11.40 5.62
CA VAL A 104 3.01 -10.95 4.46
C VAL A 104 3.32 -12.11 3.50
N ARG A 105 3.45 -13.33 4.00
CA ARG A 105 3.82 -14.52 3.20
C ARG A 105 2.80 -15.67 3.26
N GLN A 106 1.63 -15.44 3.86
CA GLN A 106 0.61 -16.49 4.08
C GLN A 106 1.21 -17.78 4.68
N ILE A 107 2.13 -17.62 5.62
CA ILE A 107 2.93 -18.73 6.12
C ILE A 107 2.17 -19.51 7.20
N SER A 108 2.50 -20.80 7.31
CA SER A 108 1.94 -21.62 8.37
C SER A 108 2.30 -21.09 9.76
N PHE A 109 1.44 -21.32 10.74
CA PHE A 109 1.72 -20.98 12.14
C PHE A 109 3.03 -21.61 12.66
N CYS A 110 3.35 -22.84 12.25
CA CYS A 110 4.59 -23.48 12.67
C CYS A 110 5.81 -22.74 12.10
N SER A 111 5.77 -22.39 10.81
CA SER A 111 6.84 -21.63 10.16
C SER A 111 7.01 -20.22 10.77
N ALA A 112 5.91 -19.56 11.11
CA ALA A 112 5.97 -18.24 11.75
C ALA A 112 6.61 -18.29 13.15
N ILE A 113 6.34 -19.34 13.94
CA ILE A 113 6.98 -19.54 15.25
C ILE A 113 8.50 -19.73 15.08
N GLU A 114 8.89 -20.53 14.09
CA GLU A 114 10.29 -20.76 13.74
C GLU A 114 11.00 -19.47 13.29
N TYR A 115 10.39 -18.67 12.42
CA TYR A 115 10.95 -17.38 12.04
C TYR A 115 11.07 -16.41 13.21
N MET A 116 10.06 -16.35 14.07
CA MET A 116 10.12 -15.55 15.28
C MET A 116 11.28 -16.01 16.19
N ARG A 117 11.50 -17.33 16.31
CA ARG A 117 12.62 -17.88 17.07
C ARG A 117 13.96 -17.47 16.47
N LEU A 118 14.13 -17.63 15.16
CA LEU A 118 15.37 -17.27 14.46
C LEU A 118 15.68 -15.77 14.58
N ILE A 119 14.68 -14.90 14.45
CA ILE A 119 14.87 -13.46 14.64
C ILE A 119 15.32 -13.16 16.07
N TYR A 120 14.72 -13.81 17.06
CA TYR A 120 15.11 -13.62 18.45
C TYR A 120 16.53 -14.12 18.73
N GLU A 121 16.86 -15.32 18.26
CA GLU A 121 18.21 -15.91 18.39
C GLU A 121 19.26 -15.03 17.70
N PHE A 122 18.94 -14.47 16.53
CA PHE A 122 19.83 -13.54 15.84
C PHE A 122 20.09 -12.25 16.64
N LEU A 123 19.09 -11.75 17.38
CA LEU A 123 19.20 -10.50 18.12
C LEU A 123 19.74 -10.65 19.55
N VAL A 124 19.70 -11.86 20.13
CA VAL A 124 20.05 -12.11 21.55
C VAL A 124 21.13 -13.17 21.71
N GLU A 125 21.49 -13.87 20.63
CA GLU A 125 22.49 -14.96 20.61
C GLU A 125 22.18 -16.13 21.55
N VAL A 126 20.93 -16.25 22.01
CA VAL A 126 20.48 -17.29 22.95
C VAL A 126 19.17 -17.90 22.46
N SER A 127 19.09 -19.23 22.50
CA SER A 127 17.85 -19.94 22.18
C SER A 127 16.82 -19.85 23.33
N PRO A 128 15.56 -19.52 23.03
CA PRO A 128 14.54 -19.37 24.06
C PRO A 128 13.98 -20.73 24.52
N GLN A 129 14.02 -20.99 25.83
CA GLN A 129 13.59 -22.26 26.42
C GLN A 129 12.06 -22.50 26.36
N ASN A 130 11.25 -21.47 26.66
CA ASN A 130 9.78 -21.54 26.65
C ASN A 130 9.24 -20.61 25.56
N TRP A 131 9.34 -21.03 24.31
CA TRP A 131 8.95 -20.20 23.17
C TRP A 131 7.44 -20.20 22.89
N LEU A 132 7.02 -19.33 21.98
CA LEU A 132 5.64 -19.10 21.57
C LEU A 132 4.92 -20.41 21.20
N ALA A 133 3.82 -20.70 21.88
CA ALA A 133 2.94 -21.78 21.51
C ALA A 133 2.12 -21.44 20.26
N LYS A 134 1.82 -22.47 19.46
CA LYS A 134 0.98 -22.34 18.26
C LYS A 134 -0.43 -21.82 18.55
N SER A 135 -1.01 -22.22 19.68
CA SER A 135 -2.31 -21.75 20.14
C SER A 135 -2.31 -20.24 20.40
N THR A 136 -1.26 -19.73 21.07
CA THR A 136 -1.08 -18.31 21.33
C THR A 136 -1.06 -17.50 20.04
N LEU A 137 -0.26 -17.95 19.06
CA LEU A 137 -0.16 -17.26 17.78
C LEU A 137 -1.47 -17.29 16.98
N ARG A 138 -2.24 -18.38 17.08
CA ARG A 138 -3.58 -18.49 16.48
C ARG A 138 -4.53 -17.45 17.08
N ILE A 139 -4.57 -17.34 18.41
CA ILE A 139 -5.44 -16.38 19.11
C ILE A 139 -5.11 -14.96 18.66
N TRP A 140 -3.82 -14.59 18.64
CA TRP A 140 -3.40 -13.26 18.18
C TRP A 140 -3.82 -12.97 16.74
N HIS A 141 -3.65 -13.94 15.86
CA HIS A 141 -4.03 -13.77 14.47
C HIS A 141 -5.54 -13.56 14.33
N GLN A 142 -6.35 -14.29 15.11
CA GLN A 142 -7.80 -14.13 15.15
C GLN A 142 -8.19 -12.75 15.69
N ASP A 143 -7.68 -12.36 16.86
CA ASP A 143 -7.99 -11.08 17.50
C ASP A 143 -7.60 -9.88 16.63
N VAL A 144 -6.41 -9.92 16.03
CA VAL A 144 -5.92 -8.83 15.15
C VAL A 144 -6.74 -8.77 13.87
N SER A 145 -7.11 -9.92 13.30
CA SER A 145 -7.97 -9.97 12.11
C SER A 145 -9.37 -9.44 12.40
N GLU A 146 -9.94 -9.77 13.55
CA GLU A 146 -11.22 -9.25 14.01
C GLU A 146 -11.17 -7.73 14.19
N LEU A 147 -10.14 -7.20 14.85
CA LEU A 147 -9.94 -5.75 15.00
C LEU A 147 -9.82 -5.06 13.64
N HIS A 148 -9.06 -5.65 12.72
CA HIS A 148 -8.87 -5.11 11.37
C HIS A 148 -10.19 -5.10 10.58
N PHE A 149 -10.95 -6.19 10.63
CA PHE A 149 -12.24 -6.31 9.96
C PHE A 149 -13.28 -5.34 10.55
N ASN A 150 -13.37 -5.26 11.88
CA ASN A 150 -14.27 -4.33 12.56
C ASN A 150 -13.91 -2.87 12.25
N ARG A 151 -12.63 -2.54 12.14
CA ARG A 151 -12.18 -1.22 11.71
C ARG A 151 -12.63 -0.92 10.27
N GLN A 152 -12.47 -1.87 9.35
CA GLN A 152 -12.94 -1.72 7.97
C GLN A 152 -14.46 -1.55 7.90
N ILE A 153 -15.25 -2.31 8.67
CA ILE A 153 -16.70 -2.13 8.74
C ILE A 153 -17.05 -0.72 9.24
N ARG A 154 -16.38 -0.23 10.29
CA ARG A 154 -16.64 1.12 10.80
C ARG A 154 -16.27 2.20 9.79
N GLN A 155 -15.15 2.04 9.09
CA GLN A 155 -14.78 2.91 7.97
C GLN A 155 -15.80 2.81 6.84
N ALA A 156 -16.33 1.60 6.56
CA ALA A 156 -17.38 1.34 5.58
C ALA A 156 -18.70 2.05 5.92
N LYS A 157 -19.06 2.11 7.20
CA LYS A 157 -20.25 2.84 7.65
C LYS A 157 -20.09 4.35 7.59
N ASN A 158 -18.85 4.84 7.70
CA ASN A 158 -18.56 6.27 7.84
C ASN A 158 -18.07 6.92 6.54
N ALA A 159 -17.71 6.16 5.50
CA ALA A 159 -17.33 6.78 4.24
C ALA A 159 -18.58 7.10 3.40
N PRO A 160 -18.61 8.29 2.80
CA PRO A 160 -19.81 8.80 2.13
C PRO A 160 -20.17 8.02 0.86
N ILE A 161 -19.21 7.30 0.24
CA ILE A 161 -19.39 6.57 -1.03
C ILE A 161 -18.37 5.41 -1.09
N PHE A 162 -18.82 4.17 -1.27
CA PHE A 162 -17.97 3.02 -1.64
C PHE A 162 -18.30 2.58 -3.06
N GLY A 163 -17.28 2.39 -3.90
CA GLY A 163 -17.41 1.80 -5.22
C GLY A 163 -16.32 0.76 -5.44
N VAL A 164 -16.70 -0.46 -5.81
CA VAL A 164 -15.78 -1.44 -6.37
C VAL A 164 -15.81 -1.24 -7.88
N MET A 165 -14.66 -0.85 -8.45
CA MET A 165 -14.49 -0.72 -9.89
C MET A 165 -14.00 -2.07 -10.42
N VAL A 166 -14.89 -2.87 -11.01
CA VAL A 166 -14.54 -4.12 -11.70
C VAL A 166 -14.41 -3.81 -13.19
N ASP A 167 -13.20 -3.90 -13.72
CA ASP A 167 -12.94 -3.90 -15.16
C ASP A 167 -12.97 -5.34 -15.67
N GLU A 168 -14.10 -5.74 -16.24
CA GLU A 168 -14.21 -6.93 -17.09
C GLU A 168 -14.62 -6.52 -18.50
N SER A 169 -13.81 -5.67 -19.15
CA SER A 169 -13.99 -5.36 -20.57
C SER A 169 -13.23 -6.35 -21.46
N THR A 170 -13.96 -7.22 -22.17
CA THR A 170 -13.46 -7.83 -23.43
C THR A 170 -13.75 -6.98 -24.66
N GLN A 171 -14.39 -5.81 -24.55
CA GLN A 171 -14.72 -5.01 -25.75
C GLN A 171 -14.95 -3.50 -25.52
N GLY A 172 -14.00 -2.82 -24.88
CA GLY A 172 -13.57 -1.45 -25.19
C GLY A 172 -14.61 -0.32 -25.19
N GLN A 173 -15.80 -0.49 -24.61
CA GLN A 173 -16.80 0.57 -24.45
C GLN A 173 -17.17 0.69 -22.98
N ILE A 174 -16.78 1.82 -22.38
CA ILE A 174 -17.09 2.19 -21.00
C ILE A 174 -18.62 2.27 -20.87
N LYS A 175 -19.21 1.27 -20.23
CA LYS A 175 -20.57 1.35 -19.71
C LYS A 175 -20.45 1.55 -18.21
N ASN A 176 -20.77 2.76 -17.77
CA ASN A 176 -20.86 3.08 -16.35
C ASN A 176 -22.08 2.35 -15.78
N LEU A 177 -21.86 1.25 -15.07
CA LEU A 177 -22.90 0.69 -14.21
C LEU A 177 -22.93 1.54 -12.94
N VAL A 178 -23.90 2.45 -12.88
CA VAL A 178 -24.16 3.23 -11.68
C VAL A 178 -25.29 2.52 -10.94
N ILE A 179 -24.96 1.87 -9.83
CA ILE A 179 -25.97 1.39 -8.89
C ILE A 179 -26.06 2.41 -7.77
N TYR A 180 -27.20 3.10 -7.69
CA TYR A 180 -27.59 3.93 -6.56
C TYR A 180 -28.44 3.10 -5.59
N TYR A 181 -28.17 3.26 -4.29
CA TYR A 181 -29.18 3.27 -3.26
C TYR A 181 -28.84 4.35 -2.25
#